data_AF-A0A5N6XCB3-F1
#
_entry.id   AF-A0A5N6XCB3-F1
#
_cell.length_a   1.000
_cell.length_b   1.000
_cell.length_c   1.000
_cell.angle_alpha   90.00
_cell.angle_beta   90.00
_cell.angle_gamma   90.00
#
_symmetry.space_group_name_H-M   'P 1'
#
loop_
_entity.id
_entity.type
_entity.pdbx_description
1 polymer ?
#
loop_
_entity_poly.entity_id
_entity_poly.type
_entity_poly.pdbx_seq_one_letter_code
_entity_poly.pdbx_strand_id
1 'polypeptide(L)'
;MVFHDKVPVPELFGWRVDEEDYVFIYMELIEGPTLDECWNRLGTMEKSAVSDQLSQIIETLRRLEQGPSDQFVVSKSSTTGSLIPIMVYFRIIGDIKFTHAELERRNIIVSSFAPVQIVIVNWQQAGWYPDYWEYCKAFYTCWDGEWRKDYVDKILQPRTDVYTVLSDYCMAMGTD
;
A
#
# COMPACT_ATOMS: atom_id res chain seq x y z
N MET A 1 6.98 -17.18 6.38
CA MET A 1 6.77 -15.73 6.20
C MET A 1 6.59 -15.46 4.72
N VAL A 2 5.47 -14.83 4.30
CA VAL A 2 5.01 -14.80 2.88
C VAL A 2 6.05 -14.19 1.92
N PHE A 3 6.84 -13.24 2.39
CA PHE A 3 7.75 -12.45 1.54
C PHE A 3 9.18 -12.99 1.40
N HIS A 4 9.58 -14.07 2.11
CA HIS A 4 10.90 -14.72 2.01
C HIS A 4 12.07 -13.73 1.86
N ASP A 5 12.16 -12.73 2.76
CA ASP A 5 13.20 -11.68 2.81
C ASP A 5 13.24 -10.70 1.61
N LYS A 6 12.27 -10.77 0.68
CA LYS A 6 12.23 -9.91 -0.52
C LYS A 6 11.54 -8.57 -0.28
N VAL A 7 10.69 -8.49 0.74
CA VAL A 7 10.01 -7.25 1.13
C VAL A 7 10.37 -6.95 2.59
N PRO A 8 11.07 -5.84 2.87
CA PRO A 8 11.40 -5.45 4.23
C PRO A 8 10.12 -5.00 4.95
N VAL A 9 9.69 -5.82 5.92
CA VAL A 9 8.50 -5.61 6.75
C VAL A 9 8.85 -5.92 8.21
N PRO A 10 8.15 -5.33 9.19
CA PRO A 10 8.33 -5.69 10.59
C PRO A 10 8.13 -7.18 10.84
N GLU A 11 9.02 -7.78 11.64
CA GLU A 11 8.81 -9.14 12.13
C GLU A 11 7.55 -9.22 12.99
N LEU A 12 6.72 -10.24 12.77
CA LEU A 12 5.51 -10.48 13.55
C LEU A 12 5.84 -11.39 14.75
N PHE A 13 5.74 -10.86 15.96
CA PHE A 13 5.96 -11.63 17.19
C PHE A 13 4.71 -12.37 17.65
N GLY A 14 3.52 -11.88 17.32
CA GLY A 14 2.26 -12.55 17.63
C GLY A 14 1.06 -11.61 17.65
N TRP A 15 -0.08 -12.13 18.10
CA TRP A 15 -1.31 -11.36 18.27
C TRP A 15 -2.07 -11.85 19.50
N ARG A 16 -2.94 -11.01 20.06
CA ARG A 16 -3.88 -11.37 21.12
C ARG A 16 -5.22 -10.66 20.93
N VAL A 17 -6.24 -11.15 21.62
CA VAL A 17 -7.54 -10.50 21.77
C VAL A 17 -7.75 -10.20 23.25
N ASP A 18 -8.23 -9.01 23.59
CA ASP A 18 -8.58 -8.67 24.98
C ASP A 18 -10.04 -9.05 25.32
N GLU A 19 -10.48 -8.65 26.52
CA GLU A 19 -11.84 -8.94 27.01
C GLU A 19 -12.93 -8.12 26.29
N GLU A 20 -12.54 -7.08 25.53
CA GLU A 20 -13.43 -6.20 24.76
C GLU A 20 -13.41 -6.54 23.24
N ASP A 21 -12.90 -7.72 22.87
CA ASP A 21 -12.73 -8.20 21.49
C ASP A 21 -11.79 -7.35 20.62
N TYR A 22 -10.93 -6.52 21.22
CA TYR A 22 -9.89 -5.80 20.47
C TYR A 22 -8.72 -6.71 20.11
N VAL A 23 -8.36 -6.71 18.84
CA VAL A 23 -7.20 -7.45 18.32
C VAL A 23 -5.95 -6.57 18.43
N PHE A 24 -4.93 -7.09 19.10
CA PHE A 24 -3.61 -6.47 19.20
C PHE A 24 -2.60 -7.31 18.42
N ILE A 25 -1.79 -6.64 17.60
CA ILE A 25 -0.70 -7.24 16.84
C ILE A 25 0.62 -6.75 17.44
N TYR A 26 1.49 -7.69 17.82
CA TYR A 26 2.84 -7.42 18.29
C TYR A 26 3.82 -7.65 17.15
N MET A 27 4.53 -6.59 16.80
CA MET A 27 5.50 -6.61 15.71
C MET A 27 6.77 -5.87 16.10
N GLU A 28 7.83 -6.07 15.32
CA GLU A 28 9.10 -5.37 15.43
C GLU A 28 8.89 -3.85 15.38
N LEU A 29 9.56 -3.15 16.30
CA LEU A 29 9.68 -1.71 16.24
C LEU A 29 10.85 -1.37 15.32
N ILE A 30 10.55 -0.76 14.17
CA ILE A 30 11.59 -0.30 13.26
C ILE A 30 12.12 1.05 13.76
N GLU A 31 13.41 1.10 14.07
CA GLU A 31 14.08 2.35 14.44
C GLU A 31 14.35 3.22 13.19
N GLY A 32 14.02 4.49 13.28
CA GLY A 32 14.29 5.48 12.22
C GLY A 32 13.14 6.45 12.01
N PRO A 33 13.39 7.56 11.29
CA PRO A 33 12.32 8.45 10.86
C PRO A 33 11.50 7.81 9.75
N THR A 34 10.26 8.23 9.63
CA THR A 34 9.48 7.99 8.42
C THR A 34 10.12 8.72 7.23
N LEU A 35 9.88 8.20 6.03
CA LEU A 35 10.36 8.82 4.80
C LEU A 35 9.77 10.22 4.62
N ASP A 36 8.56 10.48 5.15
CA ASP A 36 7.96 11.82 5.12
C ASP A 36 8.76 12.83 5.95
N GLU A 37 9.19 12.44 7.15
CA GLU A 37 9.97 13.30 8.05
C GLU A 37 11.37 13.63 7.51
N CYS A 38 11.98 12.72 6.76
CA CYS A 38 13.35 12.89 6.25
C CYS A 38 13.45 13.20 4.76
N TRP A 39 12.35 13.20 3.99
CA TRP A 39 12.36 13.32 2.52
C TRP A 39 13.21 14.50 2.01
N ASN A 40 13.01 15.67 2.60
CA ASN A 40 13.68 16.91 2.19
C ASN A 40 15.17 16.95 2.54
N ARG A 41 15.65 16.02 3.39
CA ARG A 41 17.05 15.91 3.80
C ARG A 41 17.83 14.89 2.96
N LEU A 42 17.13 14.01 2.24
CA LEU A 42 17.75 13.02 1.36
C LEU A 42 18.34 13.70 0.11
N GLY A 43 19.57 13.35 -0.22
CA GLY A 43 20.21 13.68 -1.48
C GLY A 43 19.69 12.85 -2.65
N THR A 44 20.04 13.25 -3.86
CA THR A 44 19.56 12.59 -5.10
C THR A 44 19.91 11.10 -5.17
N MET A 45 21.09 10.69 -4.70
CA MET A 45 21.50 9.29 -4.69
C MET A 45 20.66 8.45 -3.72
N GLU A 46 20.36 8.97 -2.53
CA GLU A 46 19.54 8.28 -1.53
C GLU A 46 18.10 8.15 -2.02
N LYS A 47 17.53 9.23 -2.58
CA LYS A 47 16.18 9.15 -3.15
C LYS A 47 16.10 8.17 -4.33
N SER A 48 17.12 8.12 -5.19
CA SER A 48 17.21 7.11 -6.26
C SER A 48 17.21 5.70 -5.70
N ALA A 49 18.03 5.44 -4.67
CA ALA A 49 18.09 4.13 -4.03
C ALA A 49 16.78 3.75 -3.32
N VAL A 50 16.05 4.72 -2.75
CA VAL A 50 14.69 4.50 -2.23
C VAL A 50 13.72 4.14 -3.35
N SER A 51 13.78 4.84 -4.49
CA SER A 51 12.95 4.55 -5.67
C SER A 51 13.19 3.14 -6.21
N ASP A 52 14.45 2.71 -6.26
CA ASP A 52 14.85 1.40 -6.74
C ASP A 52 14.33 0.29 -5.80
N GLN A 53 14.44 0.49 -4.49
CA GLN A 53 13.88 -0.41 -3.48
C GLN A 53 12.35 -0.51 -3.59
N LEU A 54 11.65 0.61 -3.71
CA LEU A 54 10.19 0.62 -3.87
C LEU A 54 9.75 -0.09 -5.15
N SER A 55 10.48 0.08 -6.25
CA SER A 55 10.21 -0.62 -7.51
C SER A 55 10.32 -2.14 -7.35
N GLN A 56 11.39 -2.60 -6.70
CA GLN A 56 11.60 -4.03 -6.43
C GLN A 56 10.54 -4.62 -5.49
N ILE A 57 10.13 -3.85 -4.48
CA ILE A 57 9.05 -4.23 -3.56
C ILE A 57 7.75 -4.39 -4.33
N ILE A 58 7.34 -3.38 -5.11
CA ILE A 58 6.11 -3.43 -5.90
C ILE A 58 6.12 -4.59 -6.91
N GLU A 59 7.23 -4.82 -7.60
CA GLU A 59 7.38 -5.97 -8.49
C GLU A 59 7.22 -7.30 -7.74
N THR A 60 7.76 -7.40 -6.53
CA THR A 60 7.63 -8.59 -5.69
C THR A 60 6.18 -8.81 -5.28
N LEU A 61 5.47 -7.78 -4.81
CA LEU A 61 4.06 -7.87 -4.44
C LEU A 61 3.19 -8.29 -5.63
N ARG A 62 3.47 -7.74 -6.83
CA ARG A 62 2.72 -8.05 -8.07
C ARG A 62 2.97 -9.47 -8.61
N ARG A 63 4.02 -10.16 -8.15
CA ARG A 63 4.30 -11.56 -8.50
C ARG A 63 3.69 -12.55 -7.53
N LEU A 64 3.09 -12.10 -6.43
CA LEU A 64 2.35 -12.99 -5.56
C LEU A 64 1.14 -13.54 -6.30
N GLU A 65 0.92 -14.84 -6.16
CA GLU A 65 -0.23 -15.54 -6.71
C GLU A 65 -1.13 -16.01 -5.56
N GLN A 66 -2.45 -15.93 -5.80
CA GLN A 66 -3.42 -16.52 -4.89
C GLN A 66 -3.33 -18.04 -4.98
N GLY A 67 -3.51 -18.71 -3.84
CA GLY A 67 -3.67 -20.17 -3.85
C GLY A 67 -4.88 -20.55 -4.71
N PRO A 68 -4.85 -21.68 -5.43
CA PRO A 68 -5.95 -22.09 -6.31
C PRO A 68 -7.30 -22.28 -5.58
N SER A 69 -7.29 -22.40 -4.25
CA SER A 69 -8.47 -22.52 -3.39
C SER A 69 -8.83 -21.23 -2.64
N ASP A 70 -8.01 -20.18 -2.73
CA ASP A 70 -8.08 -18.96 -1.94
C ASP A 70 -8.20 -17.72 -2.84
N GLN A 71 -9.27 -17.67 -3.65
CA GLN A 71 -9.57 -16.50 -4.48
C GLN A 71 -10.40 -15.49 -3.70
N PHE A 72 -9.73 -14.44 -3.21
CA PHE A 72 -10.35 -13.32 -2.52
C PHE A 72 -10.06 -12.03 -3.28
N VAL A 73 -11.09 -11.24 -3.53
CA VAL A 73 -10.95 -9.80 -3.81
C VAL A 73 -11.43 -9.11 -2.55
N VAL A 74 -10.66 -8.16 -2.02
CA VAL A 74 -11.08 -7.46 -0.80
C VAL A 74 -12.44 -6.79 -1.03
N SER A 75 -13.45 -7.24 -0.29
CA SER A 75 -14.77 -6.61 -0.24
C SER A 75 -14.94 -5.93 1.13
N LYS A 76 -14.97 -4.59 1.18
CA LYS A 76 -15.40 -3.90 2.40
C LYS A 76 -16.92 -4.03 2.51
N SER A 77 -17.42 -4.86 3.42
CA SER A 77 -18.82 -4.82 3.83
C SER A 77 -18.96 -3.76 4.93
N SER A 78 -19.38 -2.55 4.58
CA SER A 78 -19.84 -1.58 5.56
C SER A 78 -21.21 -2.02 6.08
N THR A 79 -21.23 -2.69 7.24
CA THR A 79 -22.45 -3.06 7.94
C THR A 79 -22.98 -1.86 8.73
N THR A 80 -23.60 -0.91 8.03
CA THR A 80 -24.55 0.01 8.66
C THR A 80 -25.83 0.02 7.82
N GLY A 81 -26.92 -0.38 8.45
CA GLY A 81 -28.15 -0.79 7.79
C GLY A 81 -28.74 0.29 6.90
N SER A 82 -28.72 0.02 5.59
CA SER A 82 -29.75 0.37 4.61
C SER A 82 -29.51 -0.48 3.37
N LEU A 83 -30.57 -1.11 2.89
CA LEU A 83 -30.60 -2.21 1.92
C LEU A 83 -30.10 -1.82 0.51
N ILE A 84 -28.79 -1.83 0.29
CA ILE A 84 -28.12 -2.38 -0.90
C ILE A 84 -26.75 -2.83 -0.40
N PRO A 85 -26.31 -4.09 -0.56
CA PRO A 85 -24.89 -4.37 -0.44
C PRO A 85 -24.22 -3.44 -1.44
N ILE A 86 -23.47 -2.44 -0.96
CA ILE A 86 -22.57 -1.66 -1.79
C ILE A 86 -21.44 -2.64 -2.17
N MET A 87 -21.79 -3.64 -2.99
CA MET A 87 -20.92 -4.18 -4.01
C MET A 87 -20.64 -2.98 -4.89
N VAL A 88 -19.63 -2.20 -4.49
CA VAL A 88 -18.89 -1.41 -5.44
C VAL A 88 -18.51 -2.41 -6.52
N TYR A 89 -19.21 -2.34 -7.65
CA TYR A 89 -18.73 -2.91 -8.90
C TYR A 89 -17.46 -2.10 -9.20
N PHE A 90 -16.37 -2.36 -8.48
CA PHE A 90 -15.06 -2.12 -9.02
C PHE A 90 -15.10 -2.86 -10.32
N ARG A 91 -15.10 -2.12 -11.42
CA ARG A 91 -14.98 -2.74 -12.73
C ARG A 91 -13.63 -3.42 -12.65
N ILE A 92 -13.62 -4.75 -12.47
CA ILE A 92 -12.41 -5.57 -12.42
C ILE A 92 -11.84 -5.56 -13.84
N ILE A 93 -11.30 -4.42 -14.24
CA ILE A 93 -10.56 -4.23 -15.49
C ILE A 93 -9.11 -4.32 -15.10
N GLY A 94 -8.49 -5.47 -15.37
CA GLY A 94 -7.08 -5.71 -15.10
C GLY A 94 -6.88 -6.95 -14.23
N ASP A 95 -5.62 -7.26 -14.03
CA ASP A 95 -5.23 -8.41 -13.22
C ASP A 95 -5.46 -8.11 -11.72
N ILE A 96 -5.87 -9.13 -10.96
CA ILE A 96 -5.88 -9.02 -9.49
C ILE A 96 -4.46 -9.25 -8.97
N LYS A 97 -3.94 -8.28 -8.23
CA LYS A 97 -2.58 -8.25 -7.68
C LYS A 97 -2.61 -7.95 -6.18
N PHE A 98 -1.66 -8.53 -5.44
CA PHE A 98 -1.47 -8.15 -4.05
C PHE A 98 -0.93 -6.72 -3.99
N THR A 99 -1.57 -5.90 -3.15
CA THR A 99 -1.42 -4.45 -3.11
C THR A 99 -1.31 -4.01 -1.66
N HIS A 100 -0.40 -3.08 -1.35
CA HIS A 100 -0.27 -2.50 -0.01
C HIS A 100 -1.46 -1.59 0.31
N ALA A 101 -1.95 -0.88 -0.70
CA ALA A 101 -3.13 -0.01 -0.71
C ALA A 101 -3.02 1.27 0.14
N GLU A 102 -1.95 1.43 0.92
CA GLU A 102 -1.64 2.66 1.65
C GLU A 102 -0.14 3.03 1.54
N LEU A 103 0.45 2.89 0.35
CA LEU A 103 1.89 3.15 0.15
C LEU A 103 2.22 4.66 0.12
N GLU A 104 2.24 5.26 1.31
CA GLU A 104 2.54 6.67 1.54
C GLU A 104 3.89 6.85 2.22
N ARG A 105 4.53 8.03 2.08
CA ARG A 105 5.84 8.32 2.72
C ARG A 105 5.83 8.15 4.25
N ARG A 106 4.69 8.37 4.92
CA ARG A 106 4.53 8.14 6.36
C ARG A 106 4.52 6.67 6.76
N ASN A 107 4.24 5.76 5.82
CA ASN A 107 4.19 4.31 6.01
C ASN A 107 5.49 3.62 5.54
N ILE A 108 6.54 4.40 5.31
CA ILE A 108 7.87 3.92 4.93
C ILE A 108 8.83 4.44 5.99
N ILE A 109 9.59 3.57 6.66
CA ILE A 109 10.60 3.95 7.65
C ILE A 109 11.98 3.78 7.03
N VAL A 110 12.87 4.77 7.21
CA VAL A 110 14.27 4.68 6.81
C VAL A 110 15.07 4.07 7.97
N SER A 111 15.34 2.77 7.89
CA SER A 111 16.03 2.01 8.95
C SER A 111 17.55 2.20 8.95
N SER A 112 18.12 2.61 7.82
CA SER A 112 19.53 2.97 7.69
C SER A 112 19.70 4.04 6.62
N PHE A 113 20.72 4.89 6.74
CA PHE A 113 21.10 5.89 5.73
C PHE A 113 22.41 5.53 5.00
N ALA A 114 23.14 4.52 5.47
CA ALA A 114 24.46 4.17 4.93
C ALA A 114 24.68 2.64 4.87
N PRO A 115 24.25 1.95 3.80
CA PRO A 115 23.44 2.48 2.68
C PRO A 115 21.99 2.72 3.10
N VAL A 116 21.25 3.52 2.32
CA VAL A 116 19.83 3.79 2.62
C VAL A 116 19.02 2.50 2.53
N GLN A 117 18.28 2.19 3.59
CA GLN A 117 17.40 1.02 3.66
C GLN A 117 16.02 1.46 4.14
N ILE A 118 14.99 0.93 3.49
CA ILE A 118 13.60 1.22 3.83
C ILE A 118 12.87 -0.02 4.35
N VAL A 119 11.92 0.19 5.24
CA VAL A 119 10.98 -0.83 5.73
C VAL A 119 9.56 -0.32 5.52
N ILE A 120 8.69 -1.17 4.96
CA ILE A 120 7.29 -0.83 4.72
C ILE A 120 6.46 -1.25 5.95
N VAL A 121 5.68 -0.32 6.48
CA VAL A 121 4.80 -0.53 7.64
C VAL A 121 3.35 -0.23 7.28
N ASN A 122 2.44 -0.47 8.22
CA ASN A 122 1.02 -0.18 8.08
C ASN A 122 0.31 -0.97 6.95
N TRP A 123 0.41 -2.30 7.03
CA TRP A 123 -0.17 -3.26 6.09
C TRP A 123 -1.68 -3.51 6.26
N GLN A 124 -2.38 -2.72 7.09
CA GLN A 124 -3.77 -2.99 7.49
C GLN A 124 -4.78 -2.92 6.34
N GLN A 125 -4.46 -2.16 5.27
CA GLN A 125 -5.28 -2.07 4.07
C GLN A 125 -4.79 -2.98 2.94
N ALA A 126 -3.73 -3.77 3.17
CA ALA A 126 -3.16 -4.61 2.15
C ALA A 126 -4.10 -5.77 1.78
N GLY A 127 -4.05 -6.18 0.52
CA GLY A 127 -4.88 -7.27 0.04
C GLY A 127 -4.85 -7.42 -1.47
N TRP A 128 -5.77 -8.21 -1.99
CA TRP A 128 -5.91 -8.48 -3.42
C TRP A 128 -6.88 -7.49 -4.06
N TYR A 129 -6.33 -6.64 -4.92
CA TYR A 129 -7.04 -5.57 -5.62
C TYR A 129 -6.68 -5.60 -7.11
N PRO A 130 -7.45 -4.94 -7.98
CA PRO A 130 -7.01 -4.68 -9.34
C PRO A 130 -5.62 -4.01 -9.37
N ASP A 131 -4.79 -4.36 -10.34
CA ASP A 131 -3.40 -3.89 -10.52
C ASP A 131 -3.20 -2.36 -10.46
N TYR A 132 -4.23 -1.60 -10.82
CA TYR A 132 -4.25 -0.14 -10.81
C TYR A 132 -4.48 0.47 -9.42
N TRP A 133 -4.88 -0.32 -8.42
CA TRP A 133 -5.37 0.17 -7.14
C TRP A 133 -4.32 0.95 -6.34
N GLU A 134 -3.07 0.47 -6.31
CA GLU A 134 -1.97 1.17 -5.63
C GLU A 134 -1.77 2.58 -6.20
N TYR A 135 -1.82 2.71 -7.54
CA TYR A 135 -1.65 3.99 -8.21
C TYR A 135 -2.81 4.94 -7.90
N CYS A 136 -4.05 4.46 -7.90
CA CYS A 136 -5.21 5.27 -7.53
C CYS A 136 -5.11 5.81 -6.09
N LYS A 137 -4.73 4.95 -5.14
CA LYS A 137 -4.56 5.34 -3.73
C LYS A 137 -3.42 6.34 -3.56
N ALA A 138 -2.26 6.08 -4.17
CA ALA A 138 -1.13 6.99 -4.13
C ALA A 138 -1.42 8.33 -4.83
N PHE A 139 -2.20 8.33 -5.92
CA PHE A 139 -2.61 9.56 -6.60
C PHE A 139 -3.52 10.43 -5.74
N TYR A 140 -4.44 9.82 -5.00
CA TYR A 140 -5.38 10.55 -4.15
C TYR A 140 -4.68 11.25 -2.98
N THR A 141 -3.64 10.63 -2.43
CA THR A 141 -2.97 11.10 -1.20
C THR A 141 -1.76 11.99 -1.48
N CYS A 142 -1.23 11.98 -2.71
CA CYS A 142 -0.05 12.75 -3.10
C CYS A 142 -0.43 13.89 -4.05
N TRP A 143 -0.58 15.11 -3.52
CA TRP A 143 -0.72 16.33 -4.32
C TRP A 143 0.52 16.61 -5.18
N ASP A 144 0.41 17.57 -6.11
CA ASP A 144 1.46 17.94 -7.07
C ASP A 144 2.82 18.15 -6.37
N GLY A 145 3.87 17.48 -6.86
CA GLY A 145 5.19 17.52 -6.25
C GLY A 145 6.17 16.46 -6.77
N GLU A 146 7.42 16.55 -6.31
CA GLU A 146 8.53 15.65 -6.66
C GLU A 146 8.15 14.18 -6.39
N TRP A 147 7.61 13.88 -5.20
CA TRP A 147 7.20 12.51 -4.85
C TRP A 147 6.21 11.92 -5.86
N ARG A 148 5.24 12.71 -6.31
CA ARG A 148 4.24 12.27 -7.28
C ARG A 148 4.86 12.01 -8.65
N LYS A 149 5.51 13.02 -9.22
CA LYS A 149 6.02 13.00 -10.60
C LYS A 149 7.22 12.09 -10.78
N ASP A 150 8.11 12.07 -9.79
CA ASP A 150 9.41 11.41 -9.94
C ASP A 150 9.47 10.00 -9.37
N TYR A 151 8.49 9.60 -8.54
CA TYR A 151 8.48 8.30 -7.86
C TYR A 151 7.18 7.58 -8.12
N VAL A 152 6.03 8.13 -7.70
CA VAL A 152 4.75 7.45 -7.86
C VAL A 152 4.47 7.15 -9.33
N ASP A 153 4.60 8.13 -10.23
CA ASP A 153 4.35 7.91 -11.67
C ASP A 153 5.37 6.98 -12.35
N LYS A 154 6.59 6.86 -11.81
CA LYS A 154 7.62 5.98 -12.37
C LYS A 154 7.51 4.54 -11.86
N ILE A 155 7.24 4.39 -10.57
CA ILE A 155 7.14 3.10 -9.87
C ILE A 155 5.79 2.44 -10.16
N LEU A 156 4.71 3.23 -10.11
CA LEU A 156 3.35 2.75 -10.29
C LEU A 156 2.88 3.18 -11.68
N GLN A 157 2.89 2.23 -12.62
CA GLN A 157 2.48 2.42 -14.02
C GLN A 157 1.23 3.34 -14.14
N PRO A 158 1.39 4.56 -14.68
CA PRO A 158 0.29 5.52 -14.74
C PRO A 158 -0.85 5.04 -15.63
N ARG A 159 -2.08 5.23 -15.17
CA ARG A 159 -3.27 5.03 -15.99
C ARG A 159 -3.85 6.35 -16.48
N THR A 160 -4.18 6.39 -17.77
CA THR A 160 -4.79 7.54 -18.43
C THR A 160 -6.23 7.78 -17.97
N ASP A 161 -6.93 6.75 -17.52
CA ASP A 161 -8.31 6.81 -17.03
C ASP A 161 -8.42 6.85 -15.50
N VAL A 162 -7.32 7.16 -14.80
CA VAL A 162 -7.27 7.24 -13.33
C VAL A 162 -8.34 8.16 -12.75
N TYR A 163 -8.65 9.27 -13.43
CA TYR A 163 -9.68 10.21 -12.99
C TYR A 163 -11.09 9.61 -13.05
N THR A 164 -11.38 8.80 -14.06
CA THR A 164 -12.66 8.10 -14.19
C THR A 164 -12.79 7.05 -13.09
N VAL A 165 -11.75 6.23 -12.90
CA VAL A 165 -11.73 5.18 -11.86
C VAL A 165 -11.81 5.78 -10.45
N LEU A 166 -11.10 6.89 -10.20
CA LEU A 166 -11.13 7.59 -8.92
C LEU A 166 -12.48 8.25 -8.65
N SER A 167 -13.12 8.81 -9.68
CA SER A 167 -14.48 9.35 -9.57
C SER A 167 -15.46 8.26 -9.13
N ASP A 168 -15.40 7.08 -9.76
CA ASP A 168 -16.23 5.94 -9.38
C ASP A 168 -15.97 5.50 -7.94
N TYR A 169 -14.70 5.48 -7.51
CA TYR A 169 -14.30 5.20 -6.12
C TYR A 169 -14.84 6.22 -5.10
N CYS A 170 -14.65 7.51 -5.34
CA CYS A 170 -15.11 8.57 -4.44
C CYS A 170 -16.63 8.55 -4.27
N MET A 171 -17.36 8.26 -5.35
CA MET A 171 -18.82 8.10 -5.31
C MET A 171 -19.25 6.87 -4.51
N ALA A 172 -18.43 5.82 -4.50
CA ALA A 172 -18.72 4.55 -3.85
C ALA A 172 -18.38 4.52 -2.34
N MET A 173 -17.32 5.22 -1.93
CA MET A 173 -16.89 5.24 -0.52
C MET A 173 -17.68 6.23 0.34
N GLY A 174 -18.40 7.17 -0.27
CA GLY A 174 -18.90 8.34 0.44
C GLY A 174 -17.74 9.27 0.81
N THR A 175 -17.99 10.58 0.80
CA THR A 175 -17.02 11.54 1.30
C THR A 175 -16.96 11.40 2.81
N ASP A 176 -15.90 10.79 3.34
CA ASP A 176 -15.53 10.90 4.75
C ASP A 176 -15.03 12.33 5.06
#